data_AF-A0A2A5AID2-F1
#
_entry.id   AF-A0A2A5AID2-F1
#
_cell.length_a   1.000
_cell.length_b   1.000
_cell.length_c   1.000
_cell.angle_alpha   90.00
_cell.angle_beta   90.00
_cell.angle_gamma   90.00
#
_symmetry.space_group_name_H-M   'P 1'
#
loop_
_entity.id
_entity.type
_entity.pdbx_description
1 polymer ?
#
loop_
_entity_poly.entity_id
_entity_poly.type
_entity_poly.pdbx_seq_one_letter_code
_entity_poly.pdbx_strand_id
1 'polypeptide(L)'
;MSYNWSDDAWEDYLYWQSKDKKMVERIHRILKEIRRNPAEGIGKPEKLRNNLSGYWSRRLNKEHRIVYKVIDSIVEIVMCRHHYE
;
A
#
# COMPACT_ATOMS: atom_id res chain seq x y z
N MET A 1 15.84 0.73 1.80
CA MET A 1 14.74 -0.02 1.20
C MET A 1 14.45 0.45 -0.23
N SER A 2 14.05 -0.45 -1.10
CA SER A 2 13.47 -0.15 -2.43
C SER A 2 11.98 -0.47 -2.43
N TYR A 3 11.27 -0.04 -3.47
CA TYR A 3 9.87 -0.38 -3.68
C TYR A 3 9.76 -1.22 -4.95
N ASN A 4 9.02 -2.32 -4.88
CA ASN A 4 8.62 -3.10 -6.03
C ASN A 4 7.10 -3.03 -6.16
N TRP A 5 6.60 -2.76 -7.35
CA TRP A 5 5.17 -2.62 -7.61
C TRP A 5 4.72 -3.75 -8.52
N SER A 6 3.61 -4.42 -8.20
CA SER A 6 2.91 -5.22 -9.21
C SER A 6 2.33 -4.29 -10.28
N ASP A 7 2.03 -4.85 -11.45
CA ASP A 7 1.39 -4.11 -12.53
C ASP A 7 0.06 -3.49 -12.06
N ASP A 8 -0.78 -4.25 -11.35
CA ASP A 8 -2.05 -3.75 -10.80
C ASP A 8 -1.86 -2.57 -9.83
N ALA A 9 -0.86 -2.65 -8.94
CA ALA A 9 -0.58 -1.59 -7.99
C ALA A 9 -0.02 -0.34 -8.68
N TRP A 10 0.75 -0.53 -9.75
CA TRP A 10 1.26 0.56 -10.55
C TRP A 10 0.13 1.28 -11.29
N GLU A 11 -0.79 0.54 -11.90
CA GLU A 11 -1.98 1.11 -12.54
C GLU A 11 -2.90 1.83 -11.54
N ASP A 12 -3.08 1.28 -10.34
CA ASP A 12 -3.79 1.97 -9.25
C ASP A 12 -3.15 3.32 -8.92
N TYR A 13 -1.82 3.35 -8.85
CA TYR A 13 -1.07 4.55 -8.55
C TYR A 13 -1.18 5.59 -9.68
N LEU A 14 -1.07 5.17 -10.94
CA LEU A 14 -1.29 6.04 -12.11
C LEU A 14 -2.71 6.59 -12.17
N TYR A 15 -3.71 5.77 -11.85
CA TYR A 15 -5.09 6.21 -11.72
C TYR A 15 -5.19 7.37 -10.71
N TRP A 16 -4.61 7.22 -9.51
CA TRP A 16 -4.63 8.27 -8.50
C TRP A 16 -3.91 9.53 -8.93
N GLN A 17 -2.80 9.42 -9.66
CA GLN A 17 -2.11 10.59 -10.23
C GLN A 17 -3.02 11.42 -11.14
N SER A 18 -3.87 10.77 -11.92
CA SER A 18 -4.80 11.46 -12.83
C SER A 18 -6.07 11.97 -12.14
N LYS A 19 -6.50 11.37 -11.02
CA LYS A 19 -7.81 11.61 -10.40
C LYS A 19 -7.77 12.39 -9.09
N ASP A 20 -6.83 12.07 -8.20
CA ASP A 20 -6.79 12.64 -6.86
C ASP A 20 -5.36 12.76 -6.31
N LYS A 21 -4.80 13.97 -6.40
CA LYS A 21 -3.48 14.30 -5.86
C LYS A 21 -3.38 14.10 -4.34
N LYS A 22 -4.47 14.28 -3.59
CA LYS A 22 -4.45 14.03 -2.13
C LYS A 22 -4.26 12.55 -1.83
N MET A 23 -4.80 11.67 -2.67
CA MET A 23 -4.57 10.23 -2.54
C MET A 23 -3.11 9.87 -2.81
N VAL A 24 -2.49 10.47 -3.82
CA VAL A 24 -1.05 10.29 -4.10
C VAL A 24 -0.20 10.73 -2.91
N GLU A 25 -0.47 11.91 -2.34
CA GLU A 25 0.21 12.38 -1.13
C GLU A 25 0.02 11.43 0.05
N ARG A 26 -1.19 10.88 0.21
CA ARG A 26 -1.49 9.89 1.24
C ARG A 26 -0.69 8.60 1.04
N ILE A 27 -0.60 8.09 -0.19
CA ILE A 27 0.21 6.92 -0.55
C ILE A 27 1.68 7.19 -0.21
N HIS A 28 2.24 8.34 -0.61
CA HIS A 28 3.63 8.70 -0.29
C HIS A 28 3.90 8.75 1.21
N ARG A 29 2.97 9.31 2.00
CA ARG A 29 3.08 9.34 3.46
C ARG A 29 3.10 7.93 4.05
N ILE A 30 2.22 7.05 3.58
CA ILE A 30 2.21 5.66 4.04
C ILE A 30 3.49 4.92 3.63
N LEU A 31 3.97 5.07 2.38
CA LEU A 31 5.20 4.44 1.92
C LEU A 31 6.42 4.87 2.74
N LYS A 32 6.53 6.17 3.07
CA LYS A 32 7.57 6.68 3.98
C LYS A 32 7.48 6.06 5.37
N GLU A 33 6.27 5.86 5.89
CA GLU A 33 6.09 5.21 7.20
C GLU A 33 6.43 3.72 7.15
N ILE A 34 6.03 3.01 6.10
CA ILE A 34 6.37 1.58 5.91
C ILE A 34 7.88 1.37 5.95
N ARG A 35 8.67 2.29 5.36
CA ARG A 35 10.14 2.20 5.42
C ARG A 35 10.72 2.29 6.83
N ARG A 36 10.02 2.99 7.74
CA ARG A 36 10.47 3.20 9.12
C ARG A 36 9.94 2.13 10.05
N ASN A 37 8.62 1.90 10.00
CA ASN A 37 7.90 1.01 10.88
C ASN A 37 6.95 0.12 10.06
N PRO A 38 7.42 -0.98 9.44
CA PRO A 38 6.60 -1.81 8.55
C PRO A 38 5.32 -2.36 9.17
N ALA A 39 5.30 -2.66 10.47
CA ALA A 39 4.16 -3.28 11.16
C ALA A 39 3.30 -2.30 11.98
N GLU A 40 3.68 -1.01 12.04
CA GLU A 40 3.08 -0.04 12.97
C GLU A 40 2.88 1.35 12.34
N GLY A 41 2.23 2.24 13.08
CA GLY A 41 2.06 3.65 12.70
C GLY A 41 0.80 3.92 11.86
N ILE A 42 0.90 4.87 10.94
CA ILE A 42 -0.28 5.45 10.28
C ILE A 42 -1.00 4.44 9.37
N GLY A 43 -2.32 4.62 9.29
CA GLY A 43 -3.16 3.80 8.43
C GLY A 43 -3.61 2.49 9.08
N LYS A 44 -3.42 2.29 10.39
CA LYS A 44 -3.87 1.08 11.11
C LYS A 44 -3.39 -0.20 10.40
N PRO A 45 -2.07 -0.48 10.42
CA PRO A 45 -1.53 -1.68 9.79
C PRO A 45 -2.18 -2.94 10.36
N GLU A 46 -2.67 -3.79 9.46
CA GLU A 46 -3.36 -5.04 9.78
C GLU A 46 -2.68 -6.17 9.00
N LYS A 47 -2.24 -7.23 9.69
CA LYS A 47 -1.66 -8.42 9.06
C LYS A 47 -2.76 -9.25 8.40
N LEU A 48 -2.61 -9.55 7.11
CA LEU A 48 -3.57 -10.34 6.34
C LEU A 48 -3.37 -11.84 6.58
N ARG A 49 -4.41 -12.63 6.30
CA ARG A 49 -4.49 -14.07 6.54
C ARG A 49 -4.78 -14.84 5.24
N ASN A 50 -4.78 -16.16 5.30
CA ASN A 50 -5.10 -17.08 4.20
C ASN A 50 -4.17 -16.87 2.98
N ASN A 51 -4.72 -16.70 1.78
CA ASN A 51 -3.96 -16.51 0.54
C ASN A 51 -3.07 -15.26 0.54
N LEU A 52 -3.33 -14.32 1.46
CA LEU A 52 -2.51 -13.11 1.67
C LEU A 52 -1.70 -13.18 2.97
N SER A 53 -1.45 -14.39 3.49
CA SER A 53 -0.61 -14.57 4.67
C SER A 53 0.79 -13.98 4.44
N GLY A 54 1.24 -13.15 5.37
CA GLY A 54 2.51 -12.42 5.27
C GLY A 54 2.41 -11.03 4.66
N TYR A 55 1.27 -10.67 4.07
CA TYR A 55 0.99 -9.29 3.65
C TYR A 55 0.43 -8.45 4.80
N TRP A 56 0.54 -7.15 4.63
CA TRP A 56 0.01 -6.10 5.48
C TRP A 56 -0.92 -5.21 4.69
N SER A 57 -2.00 -4.76 5.33
CA SER A 57 -2.92 -3.78 4.79
C SER A 57 -2.87 -2.50 5.62
N ARG A 58 -2.85 -1.35 4.97
CA ARG A 58 -3.02 -0.04 5.62
C ARG A 58 -4.11 0.78 4.93
N ARG A 59 -4.87 1.52 5.73
CA ARG A 59 -5.93 2.44 5.32
C ARG A 59 -5.38 3.69 4.66
N LEU A 60 -5.67 3.83 3.37
CA LEU A 60 -5.50 5.09 2.66
C LEU A 60 -6.63 6.05 3.04
N ASN A 61 -7.87 5.59 2.95
CA ASN A 61 -9.07 6.25 3.45
C ASN A 61 -10.05 5.20 4.05
N LYS A 62 -11.36 5.50 4.13
CA LYS A 62 -12.37 4.55 4.63
C LYS A 62 -12.47 3.29 3.76
N GLU A 63 -12.28 3.45 2.46
CA GLU A 63 -12.55 2.46 1.41
C GLU A 63 -11.28 1.77 0.92
N HIS A 64 -10.29 2.54 0.46
CA HIS A 64 -9.10 2.01 -0.17
C HIS A 64 -8.02 1.62 0.84
N ARG A 65 -7.23 0.62 0.45
CA ARG A 65 -6.10 0.09 1.20
C ARG A 65 -4.87 0.06 0.31
N ILE A 66 -3.71 0.23 0.92
CA ILE A 66 -2.45 -0.24 0.34
C ILE A 66 -2.13 -1.60 0.94
N VAL A 67 -1.84 -2.58 0.09
CA VAL A 67 -1.45 -3.93 0.51
C VAL A 67 -0.01 -4.18 0.07
N TYR A 68 0.82 -4.59 1.02
CA TYR A 68 2.24 -4.74 0.81
C TYR A 68 2.85 -5.87 1.65
N LYS A 69 4.04 -6.29 1.29
CA LYS A 69 4.90 -7.18 2.06
C LYS A 69 6.30 -6.58 2.13
N VAL A 70 7.02 -6.86 3.21
CA VAL A 70 8.44 -6.50 3.31
C VAL A 70 9.25 -7.78 3.30
N ILE A 71 10.15 -7.89 2.32
CA ILE A 71 11.09 -9.01 2.18
C ILE A 71 12.49 -8.38 2.14
N ASP A 72 13.34 -8.75 3.08
CA ASP A 72 14.64 -8.14 3.32
C ASP A 72 14.56 -6.60 3.42
N SER A 73 14.95 -5.90 2.36
CA SER A 73 14.92 -4.44 2.25
C SER A 73 14.02 -3.96 1.11
N ILE A 74 13.12 -4.79 0.60
CA ILE A 74 12.19 -4.49 -0.48
C ILE A 74 10.77 -4.41 0.08
N VAL A 75 10.06 -3.33 -0.23
CA VAL A 75 8.63 -3.20 0.03
C VAL A 75 7.90 -3.55 -1.27
N GLU A 76 7.31 -4.75 -1.31
CA GLU A 76 6.50 -5.23 -2.43
C GLU A 76 5.06 -4.73 -2.26
N ILE A 77 4.56 -3.96 -3.21
CA ILE A 77 3.22 -3.36 -3.17
C ILE A 77 2.38 -4.04 -4.24
N VAL A 78 1.26 -4.62 -3.82
CA VAL A 78 0.40 -5.43 -4.71
C VAL A 78 -0.95 -4.79 -5.01
N MET A 79 -1.33 -3.75 -4.25
CA MET A 79 -2.56 -2.99 -4.47
C MET A 79 -2.46 -1.63 -3.75
N CYS A 80 -3.00 -0.57 -4.34
CA CYS A 80 -3.20 0.71 -3.63
C CYS A 80 -4.54 1.40 -3.95
N ARG A 81 -5.49 0.65 -4.48
CA ARG A 81 -6.89 1.05 -4.66
C ARG A 81 -7.77 -0.16 -4.40
N HIS A 82 -8.95 0.09 -3.86
CA HIS A 82 -9.95 -0.98 -3.84
C HIS A 82 -10.60 -1.03 -5.22
N HIS A 83 -10.60 -2.21 -5.84
CA HIS A 83 -11.38 -2.46 -7.04
C HIS A 83 -12.73 -3.00 -6.58
N TYR A 84 -13.81 -2.28 -6.89
CA TYR A 84 -15.15 -2.87 -6.80
C TYR A 84 -15.26 -3.92 -7.91
N GLU A 85 -15.83 -5.08 -7.60
CA GLU A 85 -16.38 -5.99 -8.62
C GLU A 85 -17.63 -5.38 -9.26
#